data_AF-A0A409V6C2-F1
#
_entry.id   AF-A0A409V6C2-F1
#
_cell.length_a   1.000
_cell.length_b   1.000
_cell.length_c   1.000
_cell.angle_alpha   90.00
_cell.angle_beta   90.00
_cell.angle_gamma   90.00
#
_symmetry.space_group_name_H-M   'P 1'
#
loop_
_entity.id
_entity.type
_entity.pdbx_description
1 polymer ?
#
loop_
_entity_poly.entity_id
_entity_poly.type
_entity_poly.pdbx_seq_one_letter_code
_entity_poly.pdbx_strand_id
1 'polypeptide(L)'
;MLRGGPWNRLALTIRWLKQEYVTDFAPDSKPPVHMPIAYGLVKVKKVGSDTGRSKKGDKSEKEAVDDDLVNLSQCGNKYPRCSVCNKRIQAEDHTLKCVHPKCQMVSHTLCLANKFLSDKGTMNEVLPVDGTCPKCKGAVLWGDLVRLKTGCYQNLEE
;
A
#
# COMPACT_ATOMS: atom_id res chain seq x y z
N MET A 1 5.54 3.90 -25.86
CA MET A 1 4.82 2.86 -25.09
C MET A 1 4.52 3.30 -23.65
N LEU A 2 5.53 3.62 -22.81
CA LEU A 2 5.34 3.92 -21.38
C LEU A 2 4.44 5.13 -21.06
N ARG A 3 4.27 6.04 -22.02
CA ARG A 3 3.39 7.22 -21.92
C ARG A 3 1.96 6.99 -22.44
N GLY A 4 1.70 5.87 -23.10
CA GLY A 4 0.38 5.49 -23.61
C GLY A 4 -0.36 4.56 -22.66
N GLY A 5 -1.69 4.53 -22.76
CA GLY A 5 -2.52 3.55 -22.07
C GLY A 5 -2.32 2.15 -22.65
N PRO A 6 -2.37 1.08 -21.83
CA PRO A 6 -2.65 1.08 -20.39
C PRO A 6 -1.43 1.33 -19.49
N TRP A 7 -0.20 1.37 -20.05
CA TRP A 7 1.05 1.35 -19.28
C TRP A 7 1.31 2.59 -18.44
N ASN A 8 0.85 3.75 -18.89
CA ASN A 8 1.08 5.05 -18.26
C ASN A 8 0.41 5.24 -16.90
N ARG A 9 -0.34 4.24 -16.40
CA ARG A 9 -0.93 4.25 -15.05
C ARG A 9 -0.52 3.07 -14.19
N LEU A 10 0.33 2.20 -14.71
CA LEU A 10 0.83 1.06 -13.97
C LEU A 10 2.02 1.49 -13.11
N ALA A 11 2.11 0.91 -11.92
CA ALA A 11 3.25 1.09 -11.04
C ALA A 11 4.47 0.30 -11.55
N LEU A 12 5.05 0.74 -12.67
CA LEU A 12 6.21 0.12 -13.29
C LEU A 12 7.51 0.75 -12.75
N THR A 13 8.61 0.06 -13.00
CA THR A 13 9.98 0.54 -12.75
C THR A 13 10.79 0.16 -13.97
N ILE A 14 11.47 1.13 -14.59
CA ILE A 14 12.45 0.84 -15.64
C ILE A 14 13.71 0.43 -14.91
N ARG A 15 14.30 -0.71 -15.24
CA ARG A 15 15.53 -1.16 -14.60
C ARG A 15 16.59 -1.52 -15.62
N TRP A 16 17.71 -0.81 -15.56
CA TRP A 16 18.91 -1.15 -16.31
C TRP A 16 19.69 -2.21 -15.53
N LEU A 17 19.63 -3.46 -15.99
CA LEU A 17 20.31 -4.58 -15.31
C LEU A 17 21.83 -4.50 -15.43
N LYS A 18 22.31 -3.91 -16.54
CA LYS A 18 23.70 -3.80 -16.95
C LYS A 18 23.97 -2.37 -17.36
N GLN A 19 25.00 -1.76 -16.77
CA GLN A 19 25.28 -0.35 -16.96
C GLN A 19 25.78 -0.05 -18.38
N GLU A 20 26.40 -1.02 -19.04
CA GLU A 20 26.91 -0.88 -20.41
C GLU A 20 25.79 -0.68 -21.46
N TYR A 21 24.53 -1.00 -21.14
CA TYR A 21 23.39 -0.86 -22.05
C TYR A 21 22.49 0.33 -21.73
N VAL A 22 22.85 1.17 -20.76
CA VAL A 22 22.06 2.34 -20.40
C VAL A 22 22.02 3.30 -21.58
N THR A 23 20.82 3.71 -21.97
CA THR A 23 20.61 4.73 -22.98
C THR A 23 19.70 5.82 -22.45
N ASP A 24 19.96 7.06 -22.87
CA ASP A 24 19.10 8.18 -22.50
C ASP A 24 17.78 8.12 -23.26
N PHE A 25 16.70 8.45 -22.55
CA PHE A 25 15.41 8.65 -23.18
C PHE A 25 15.40 9.96 -23.94
N ALA A 26 14.95 9.92 -25.20
CA ALA A 26 14.64 11.14 -25.95
C ALA A 26 13.66 12.02 -25.12
N PRO A 27 13.74 13.36 -25.20
CA PRO A 27 13.00 14.26 -24.30
C PRO A 27 11.49 14.01 -24.24
N ASP A 28 10.88 13.64 -25.36
CA ASP A 28 9.47 13.32 -25.56
C ASP A 28 9.09 11.90 -25.10
N SER A 29 10.08 11.01 -24.95
CA SER A 29 9.92 9.60 -24.62
C SER A 29 10.22 9.25 -23.15
N LYS A 30 10.57 10.25 -22.32
CA LYS A 30 10.89 10.05 -20.89
C LYS A 30 9.74 9.35 -20.15
N PRO A 31 10.03 8.37 -19.28
CA PRO A 31 9.00 7.74 -18.45
C PRO A 31 8.17 8.77 -17.66
N PRO A 32 6.90 8.46 -17.36
CA PRO A 32 6.11 9.26 -16.43
C PRO A 32 6.79 9.38 -15.05
N VAL A 33 6.54 10.47 -14.33
CA VAL A 33 7.20 10.79 -13.05
C VAL A 33 7.03 9.71 -11.97
N HIS A 34 5.90 9.00 -11.96
CA HIS A 34 5.63 7.91 -11.02
C HIS A 34 6.36 6.60 -11.36
N MET A 35 7.11 6.57 -12.46
CA MET A 35 7.77 5.39 -12.98
C MET A 35 9.30 5.55 -12.82
N PRO A 36 9.88 5.10 -11.69
CA PRO A 36 11.29 5.31 -11.42
C PRO A 36 12.18 4.52 -12.39
N ILE A 37 13.35 5.08 -12.65
CA ILE A 37 14.46 4.41 -13.33
C ILE A 37 15.40 3.90 -12.24
N ALA A 38 15.71 2.62 -12.27
CA ALA A 38 16.59 1.95 -11.32
C ALA A 38 17.72 1.23 -12.04
N TYR A 39 18.75 0.85 -11.28
CA TYR A 39 19.94 0.19 -11.82
C TYR A 39 20.26 -1.10 -11.05
N GLY A 40 20.96 -2.01 -11.72
CA GLY A 40 21.41 -3.27 -11.17
C GLY A 40 20.36 -4.37 -11.14
N LEU A 41 20.75 -5.53 -10.60
CA LEU A 41 19.98 -6.77 -10.63
C LEU A 41 18.64 -6.68 -9.87
N VAL A 42 17.70 -7.55 -10.24
CA VAL A 42 16.41 -7.67 -9.57
C VAL A 42 16.58 -8.38 -8.23
N LYS A 43 16.16 -7.73 -7.15
CA LYS A 43 16.10 -8.34 -5.81
C LYS A 43 14.79 -9.11 -5.67
N VAL A 44 14.87 -10.44 -5.54
CA VAL A 44 13.69 -11.27 -5.29
C VAL A 44 13.44 -11.32 -3.79
N LYS A 45 12.27 -10.87 -3.36
CA LYS A 45 11.78 -11.09 -1.99
C LYS A 45 10.79 -12.25 -2.02
N LYS A 46 11.11 -13.36 -1.35
CA LYS A 46 10.10 -14.40 -1.09
C LYS A 46 9.06 -13.81 -0.16
N VAL A 47 7.84 -13.61 -0.67
CA VAL A 47 6.69 -13.29 0.18
C VAL A 47 6.35 -14.59 0.91
N GLY A 48 6.49 -14.60 2.24
CA GLY A 48 6.09 -15.75 3.05
C GLY A 48 4.63 -16.06 2.79
N SER A 49 4.30 -17.30 2.43
CA SER A 49 2.92 -17.75 2.35
C SER A 49 2.33 -17.66 3.76
N ASP A 50 1.27 -16.88 3.91
CA ASP A 50 0.48 -16.86 5.13
C ASP A 50 -0.33 -18.17 5.21
N THR A 51 0.36 -19.27 5.50
CA THR A 51 -0.19 -20.59 5.79
C THR A 51 0.16 -20.94 7.22
N GLY A 52 -0.50 -20.25 8.16
CA GLY A 52 -0.42 -20.52 9.60
C GLY A 52 -1.76 -21.01 10.16
N ARG A 53 -2.34 -22.09 9.61
CA ARG A 53 -3.47 -22.81 10.22
C ARG A 53 -3.04 -24.22 10.63
N SER A 54 -2.94 -24.40 11.95
CA SER A 54 -3.10 -25.65 12.72
C SER A 54 -2.12 -26.80 12.48
N LYS A 55 -1.17 -26.97 13.42
CA LYS A 55 -0.86 -28.30 13.96
C LYS A 55 -1.24 -28.36 15.43
N LYS A 56 -2.21 -29.26 15.69
CA LYS A 56 -2.76 -29.71 16.97
C LYS A 56 -1.63 -30.26 17.85
N GLY A 57 -1.58 -29.83 19.11
CA GLY A 57 -0.74 -30.38 20.18
C GLY A 57 -1.44 -30.16 21.51
N ASP A 58 -1.51 -31.21 22.31
CA ASP A 58 -2.44 -31.47 23.41
C ASP A 58 -2.12 -30.71 24.72
N LYS A 59 -3.19 -30.43 25.49
CA LYS A 59 -3.33 -30.13 26.95
C LYS A 59 -2.24 -29.35 27.72
N SER A 60 -2.66 -28.27 28.39
CA SER A 60 -2.71 -28.23 29.87
C SER A 60 -3.40 -26.97 30.38
N GLU A 61 -4.24 -27.17 31.39
CA GLU A 61 -4.97 -26.16 32.15
C GLU A 61 -4.02 -25.30 32.99
N LYS A 62 -4.31 -24.00 33.11
CA LYS A 62 -4.07 -23.17 34.30
C LYS A 62 -4.77 -21.82 34.16
N GLU A 63 -5.71 -21.58 35.06
CA GLU A 63 -6.33 -20.30 35.33
C GLU A 63 -5.35 -19.34 36.03
N ALA A 64 -5.40 -18.05 35.70
CA ALA A 64 -4.97 -16.95 36.57
C ALA A 64 -5.63 -15.63 36.13
N VAL A 65 -6.69 -15.28 36.86
CA VAL A 65 -7.20 -13.97 37.30
C VAL A 65 -6.62 -12.66 36.73
N ASP A 66 -7.56 -11.88 36.17
CA ASP A 66 -7.86 -10.43 36.33
C ASP A 66 -6.81 -9.49 36.95
N ASP A 67 -6.42 -8.46 36.19
CA ASP A 67 -6.21 -7.10 36.74
C ASP A 67 -6.44 -6.03 35.66
N ASP A 68 -6.91 -4.86 36.10
CA ASP A 68 -7.13 -3.59 35.41
C ASP A 68 -8.46 -3.35 34.64
N LEU A 69 -9.51 -3.22 35.45
CA LEU A 69 -10.61 -2.29 35.24
C LEU A 69 -10.15 -0.82 35.40
N VAL A 70 -9.86 -0.13 34.30
CA VAL A 70 -10.13 1.32 34.18
C VAL A 70 -10.53 1.72 32.76
N ASN A 71 -11.84 1.93 32.56
CA ASN A 71 -12.46 3.17 32.05
C ASN A 71 -13.73 2.86 31.22
N LEU A 72 -14.89 2.90 31.88
CA LEU A 72 -16.23 2.82 31.29
C LEU A 72 -16.50 4.07 30.43
N SER A 73 -16.01 4.07 29.18
CA SER A 73 -16.54 4.93 28.09
C SER A 73 -16.24 4.42 26.67
N GLN A 74 -15.62 3.25 26.50
CA GLN A 74 -15.29 2.70 25.18
C GLN A 74 -15.93 1.33 24.99
N CYS A 75 -17.05 1.28 24.29
CA CYS A 75 -17.54 0.01 23.76
C CYS A 75 -16.50 -0.52 22.77
N GLY A 76 -15.88 -1.64 23.15
CA GLY A 76 -14.77 -2.26 22.46
C GLY A 76 -15.12 -2.52 21.00
N ASN A 77 -14.31 -1.97 20.11
CA ASN A 77 -14.39 -2.36 18.72
C ASN A 77 -12.98 -2.60 18.19
N LYS A 78 -12.66 -3.89 18.02
CA LYS A 78 -11.32 -4.40 17.66
C LYS A 78 -10.75 -3.86 16.34
N TYR A 79 -11.57 -3.22 15.52
CA TYR A 79 -11.19 -2.78 14.17
C TYR A 79 -11.19 -1.27 14.01
N PRO A 80 -10.20 -0.70 13.29
CA PRO A 80 -10.13 0.73 13.03
C PRO A 80 -11.26 1.19 12.09
N ARG A 81 -11.51 2.50 12.06
CA ARG A 81 -12.38 3.14 11.07
C ARG A 81 -11.60 3.52 9.81
N CYS A 82 -12.25 3.40 8.65
CA CYS A 82 -11.70 3.86 7.38
C CYS A 82 -11.57 5.40 7.37
N SER A 83 -10.40 5.90 6.99
CA SER A 83 -10.06 7.34 6.99
C SER A 83 -10.77 8.15 5.89
N VAL A 84 -11.60 7.52 5.06
CA VAL A 84 -12.34 8.16 3.96
C VAL A 84 -13.84 8.12 4.19
N CYS A 85 -14.42 6.93 4.38
CA CYS A 85 -15.87 6.78 4.56
C CYS A 85 -16.32 6.76 6.03
N ASN A 86 -15.38 6.78 6.99
CA ASN A 86 -15.62 6.70 8.44
C ASN A 86 -16.35 5.43 8.93
N LYS A 87 -16.65 4.48 8.04
CA LYS A 87 -17.20 3.16 8.39
C LYS A 87 -16.13 2.30 9.05
N ARG A 88 -16.58 1.37 9.91
CA ARG A 88 -15.71 0.39 10.57
C ARG A 88 -15.17 -0.60 9.54
N ILE A 89 -13.87 -0.87 9.58
CA ILE A 89 -13.22 -1.90 8.78
C ILE A 89 -13.57 -3.26 9.36
N GLN A 90 -13.88 -4.23 8.52
CA GLN A 90 -14.13 -5.64 8.89
C GLN A 90 -12.91 -6.52 8.57
N ALA A 91 -12.93 -7.76 9.03
CA ALA A 91 -11.83 -8.70 8.82
C ALA A 91 -11.59 -9.04 7.34
N GLU A 92 -12.67 -9.19 6.56
CA GLU A 92 -12.59 -9.46 5.11
C GLU A 92 -12.25 -8.22 4.25
N ASP A 93 -12.24 -7.02 4.82
CA ASP A 93 -12.05 -5.80 4.04
C ASP A 93 -10.62 -5.68 3.48
N HIS A 94 -10.54 -5.35 2.20
CA HIS A 94 -9.28 -4.96 1.58
C HIS A 94 -8.89 -3.55 1.97
N THR A 95 -7.85 -3.43 2.80
CA THR A 95 -7.36 -2.14 3.28
C THR A 95 -5.99 -1.77 2.70
N LEU A 96 -5.72 -0.47 2.69
CA LEU A 96 -4.40 0.11 2.43
C LEU A 96 -3.96 0.92 3.65
N LYS A 97 -2.64 0.95 3.89
CA LYS A 97 -1.98 1.76 4.91
C LYS A 97 -1.10 2.81 4.24
N CYS A 98 -0.87 3.94 4.91
CA CYS A 98 0.08 4.93 4.41
C CYS A 98 1.50 4.38 4.47
N VAL A 99 2.32 4.76 3.48
CA VAL A 99 3.76 4.45 3.43
C VAL A 99 4.59 5.28 4.40
N HIS A 100 4.10 6.44 4.84
CA HIS A 100 4.82 7.28 5.80
C HIS A 100 4.87 6.61 7.19
N PRO A 101 6.06 6.35 7.77
CA PRO A 101 6.22 5.48 8.95
C PRO A 101 5.40 5.89 10.18
N LYS A 102 5.21 7.20 10.39
CA LYS A 102 4.46 7.74 11.53
C LYS A 102 2.96 7.91 11.26
N CYS A 103 2.50 7.62 10.05
CA CYS A 103 1.11 7.84 9.65
C CYS A 103 0.26 6.60 9.89
N GLN A 104 -0.69 6.72 10.82
CA GLN A 104 -1.68 5.68 11.11
C GLN A 104 -2.92 5.76 10.22
N MET A 105 -2.77 6.07 8.93
CA MET A 105 -3.90 6.06 8.00
C MET A 105 -4.21 4.63 7.61
N VAL A 106 -5.48 4.25 7.74
CA VAL A 106 -6.03 3.01 7.20
C VAL A 106 -7.33 3.35 6.49
N SER A 107 -7.53 2.79 5.30
CA SER A 107 -8.75 2.98 4.51
C SER A 107 -9.06 1.74 3.69
N HIS A 108 -10.33 1.55 3.36
CA HIS A 108 -10.72 0.62 2.30
C HIS A 108 -10.00 0.99 1.00
N THR A 109 -9.58 -0.03 0.26
CA THR A 109 -8.87 0.13 -1.03
C THR A 109 -9.71 0.96 -2.00
N LEU A 110 -10.99 0.61 -2.15
CA LEU A 110 -11.92 1.32 -3.05
C LEU A 110 -12.19 2.76 -2.62
N CYS A 111 -12.36 3.01 -1.32
CA CYS A 111 -12.58 4.37 -0.84
C CYS A 111 -11.38 5.27 -1.12
N LEU A 112 -10.16 4.76 -0.91
CA LEU A 112 -8.96 5.54 -1.19
C LEU A 112 -8.77 5.75 -2.69
N ALA A 113 -9.01 4.73 -3.51
CA ALA A 113 -8.93 4.84 -4.96
C ALA A 113 -9.87 5.90 -5.50
N ASN A 114 -11.15 5.83 -5.11
CA ASN A 114 -12.16 6.80 -5.52
C ASN A 114 -11.79 8.21 -5.07
N LYS A 115 -11.29 8.38 -3.84
CA LYS A 115 -10.84 9.69 -3.36
C LYS A 115 -9.76 10.27 -4.27
N PHE A 116 -8.72 9.49 -4.60
CA PHE A 116 -7.62 9.97 -5.44
C PHE A 116 -8.07 10.31 -6.88
N LEU A 117 -9.01 9.53 -7.43
CA LEU A 117 -9.58 9.80 -8.74
C LEU A 117 -10.49 11.05 -8.73
N SER A 118 -11.31 11.20 -7.69
CA SER A 118 -12.19 12.37 -7.52
C SER A 118 -11.40 13.66 -7.30
N ASP A 119 -10.35 13.64 -6.48
CA ASP A 119 -9.50 14.82 -6.22
C ASP A 119 -8.86 15.36 -7.53
N LYS A 120 -8.58 14.48 -8.50
CA LYS A 120 -7.98 14.83 -9.80
C LYS A 120 -9.00 15.18 -10.89
N GLY A 121 -10.31 15.02 -10.63
CA GLY A 121 -11.36 15.27 -11.62
C GLY A 121 -11.37 14.30 -12.81
N THR A 122 -10.75 13.12 -12.68
CA THR A 122 -10.64 12.14 -13.76
C THR A 122 -11.88 11.25 -13.76
N MET A 123 -12.79 11.42 -14.73
CA MET A 123 -14.08 10.70 -14.74
C MET A 123 -14.04 9.28 -15.35
N ASN A 124 -12.98 8.93 -16.08
CA ASN A 124 -12.90 7.66 -16.86
C ASN A 124 -11.69 6.79 -16.50
N GLU A 125 -11.05 7.05 -15.36
CA GLU A 125 -9.85 6.32 -14.94
C GLU A 125 -10.18 5.37 -13.79
N VAL A 126 -9.74 4.12 -13.91
CA VAL A 126 -10.02 3.08 -12.90
C VAL A 126 -8.91 2.98 -11.84
N LEU A 127 -7.67 3.26 -12.24
CA LEU A 127 -6.48 3.14 -11.39
C LEU A 127 -5.94 4.52 -11.08
N PRO A 128 -5.90 4.99 -9.83
CA PRO A 128 -5.15 6.19 -9.49
C PRO A 128 -3.65 5.94 -9.62
N VAL A 129 -2.89 7.00 -9.93
CA VAL A 129 -1.42 6.94 -10.03
C VAL A 129 -0.78 7.39 -8.72
N ASP A 130 -1.27 8.49 -8.18
CA ASP A 130 -0.83 9.12 -6.94
C ASP A 130 -2.03 9.78 -6.26
N GLY A 131 -1.81 10.27 -5.04
CA GLY A 131 -2.76 11.11 -4.35
C GLY A 131 -2.21 11.65 -3.03
N THR A 132 -3.08 12.34 -2.30
CA THR A 132 -2.74 12.96 -1.01
C THR A 132 -3.34 12.16 0.14
N CYS A 133 -2.50 11.70 1.07
CA CYS A 133 -2.97 10.93 2.22
C CYS A 133 -4.02 11.73 3.03
N PRO A 134 -5.21 11.18 3.31
CA PRO A 134 -6.27 11.93 4.01
C PRO A 134 -5.90 12.31 5.44
N LYS A 135 -4.96 11.59 6.08
CA LYS A 135 -4.53 11.80 7.47
C LYS A 135 -3.29 12.70 7.58
N CYS A 136 -2.13 12.27 7.06
CA CYS A 136 -0.89 13.04 7.18
C CYS A 136 -0.70 14.11 6.09
N LYS A 137 -1.58 14.17 5.09
CA LYS A 137 -1.51 15.09 3.94
C LYS A 137 -0.23 14.98 3.08
N GLY A 138 0.62 14.00 3.34
CA GLY A 138 1.76 13.70 2.47
C GLY A 138 1.32 13.10 1.13
N ALA A 139 2.07 13.43 0.08
CA ALA A 139 1.91 12.82 -1.24
C ALA A 139 2.30 11.34 -1.18
N VAL A 140 1.55 10.50 -1.88
CA VAL A 140 1.79 9.04 -1.93
C VAL A 140 1.54 8.52 -3.34
N LEU A 141 2.33 7.55 -3.78
CA LEU A 141 2.10 6.81 -5.02
C LEU A 141 1.17 5.63 -4.75
N TRP A 142 0.19 5.42 -5.64
CA TRP A 142 -0.74 4.30 -5.54
C TRP A 142 -0.01 2.95 -5.54
N GLY A 143 0.98 2.82 -6.43
CA GLY A 143 1.83 1.63 -6.54
C GLY A 143 2.50 1.25 -5.22
N ASP A 144 2.94 2.25 -4.46
CA ASP A 144 3.65 2.02 -3.20
C ASP A 144 2.72 1.55 -2.09
N LEU A 145 1.51 2.10 -2.03
CA LEU A 145 0.47 1.63 -1.11
C LEU A 145 0.12 0.15 -1.39
N VAL A 146 -0.03 -0.21 -2.67
CA VAL A 146 -0.34 -1.60 -3.08
C VAL A 146 0.82 -2.54 -2.76
N ARG A 147 2.06 -2.15 -3.06
CA ARG A 147 3.27 -2.93 -2.71
C ARG A 147 3.42 -3.11 -1.21
N LEU A 148 3.06 -2.09 -0.41
CA LEU A 148 3.11 -2.17 1.05
C LEU A 148 2.12 -3.22 1.56
N LYS A 149 0.90 -3.26 0.99
CA LYS A 149 -0.09 -4.28 1.32
C LYS A 149 0.38 -5.69 0.98
N THR A 150 1.08 -5.88 -0.14
CA THR A 150 1.56 -7.21 -0.56
C THR A 150 2.88 -7.65 0.10
N GLY A 151 3.47 -6.81 0.95
CA GLY A 151 4.75 -7.10 1.61
C GLY A 151 5.98 -6.96 0.71
N CYS A 152 5.80 -6.45 -0.52
CA CYS A 152 6.87 -6.22 -1.50
C CYS A 152 7.38 -4.78 -1.52
N TYR A 153 6.94 -3.93 -0.60
CA TYR A 153 7.45 -2.57 -0.50
C TYR A 153 8.89 -2.59 0.00
N GLN A 154 9.77 -2.05 -0.83
CA GLN A 154 11.10 -1.61 -0.48
C GLN A 154 10.98 -0.08 -0.52
N ASN A 155 11.32 0.62 0.56
CA ASN A 155 11.48 2.07 0.48
C ASN A 155 12.35 2.32 -0.76
N LEU A 156 11.82 3.02 -1.75
CA LEU A 156 12.57 3.45 -2.93
C LEU A 156 13.48 4.63 -2.56
N GLU A 157 14.03 4.62 -1.35
CA GLU A 157 15.12 5.49 -0.94
C GLU A 157 16.39 4.87 -1.51
N GLU A 158 16.79 5.35 -2.69
CA GLU A 158 18.17 5.41 -3.15
C GLU A 158 18.57 6.87 -3.24
#